data_AF-A0A0B1P4R7-F1
#
_entry.id   AF-A0A0B1P4R7-F1
#
_cell.length_a   1.000
_cell.length_b   1.000
_cell.length_c   1.000
_cell.angle_alpha   90.00
_cell.angle_beta   90.00
_cell.angle_gamma   90.00
#
_symmetry.space_group_name_H-M   'P 1'
#
loop_
_entity.id
_entity.type
_entity.pdbx_description
1 polymer ?
#
loop_
_entity_poly.entity_id
_entity_poly.type
_entity_poly.pdbx_seq_one_letter_code
_entity_poly.pdbx_strand_id
1 'polypeptide(L)'
;MNSITKRTPSKAFNFYWNKSAIAAQSISREIRHYSTEQKPTANERSFRGQVYESVSMRLARERQERKQYIEEREARPNKNYLEKTLFLLSVALIGYWLGTTRAEKTSTSSTTPIAATKLPRHNTGEANLQASWADFVEIVGEDNVSTEENDCLSHSGNSWSTYHEKKSEKPFMIVYPASTEEVSAIMKVCHRRLIPVTAYSGGTSLEGHYAATRGGICIDFGRMGNIIQLNKDDMDVIVQPGVRWQELNETLAKDNLFFPPDPGPGAMIGGMVSTGCSGTNAFRYGTVRDWVLSMTIVLADGTVIKTRRRSRKSSAGYDLTRTFIGSEGTLGLVTEITLKLTAKPEATSVAVCTFENIRSAAECAMKVVNSSNPIAAIELLDDVQMQCVNASGMTKRRWTETPTLFFKFSGTPTSVNEQIKIVRGLAKSSGCKNFEFAKDQEEQSDLWSARKQALWSTMALRDKDEDRVWTTDVAVPFSCLPEIIEKTKEDIKKNCLTASILGHLGDGNFHAIILYNERKRAITEQVVKRMVKRAIEMEGTSTGEHGVGIGKRDYLNYELGETTVDAMRKLKLAFDPLCILNCDKVVRIEKPKPGEITEL
;
A
#
# COMPACT_ATOMS: atom_id res chain seq x y z
N MET A 1 12.85 -58.55 -8.25
CA MET A 1 13.18 -58.94 -9.64
C MET A 1 13.42 -57.66 -10.44
N ASN A 2 14.69 -57.45 -10.82
CA ASN A 2 15.32 -56.68 -11.92
C ASN A 2 14.70 -55.32 -12.33
N SER A 3 15.32 -54.14 -12.15
CA SER A 3 16.65 -53.58 -12.48
C SER A 3 16.71 -52.79 -13.82
N ILE A 4 16.90 -51.47 -13.68
CA ILE A 4 18.02 -50.67 -14.24
C ILE A 4 18.07 -50.32 -15.76
N THR A 5 17.82 -49.01 -16.02
CA THR A 5 18.51 -48.01 -16.90
C THR A 5 18.58 -48.09 -18.44
N LYS A 6 18.26 -46.95 -19.10
CA LYS A 6 19.13 -46.04 -19.94
C LYS A 6 18.24 -44.96 -20.62
N ARG A 7 18.30 -43.67 -20.26
CA ARG A 7 19.14 -42.54 -20.73
C ARG A 7 18.96 -42.05 -22.20
N THR A 8 18.23 -40.92 -22.35
CA THR A 8 18.51 -39.65 -23.12
C THR A 8 18.64 -39.63 -24.67
N PRO A 9 18.54 -38.46 -25.37
CA PRO A 9 17.55 -37.35 -25.28
C PRO A 9 17.20 -36.66 -26.65
N SER A 10 16.27 -35.69 -26.58
CA SER A 10 16.22 -34.39 -27.30
C SER A 10 15.91 -34.31 -28.81
N LYS A 11 14.71 -33.79 -29.13
CA LYS A 11 14.36 -33.17 -30.43
C LYS A 11 14.27 -31.65 -30.22
N ALA A 12 15.11 -30.89 -30.93
CA ALA A 12 15.01 -29.45 -31.06
C ALA A 12 14.42 -29.08 -32.43
N PHE A 13 13.48 -28.14 -32.41
CA PHE A 13 12.84 -27.48 -33.55
C PHE A 13 13.81 -26.51 -34.22
N ASN A 14 13.96 -26.60 -35.55
CA ASN A 14 14.70 -25.63 -36.37
C ASN A 14 13.72 -24.68 -37.08
N PHE A 15 13.97 -23.38 -36.96
CA PHE A 15 13.27 -22.29 -37.65
C PHE A 15 14.00 -21.93 -38.95
N TYR A 16 13.22 -21.67 -39.99
CA TYR A 16 13.64 -21.30 -41.34
C TYR A 16 14.26 -19.89 -41.42
N TRP A 17 15.30 -19.71 -42.23
CA TRP A 17 15.65 -18.43 -42.86
C TRP A 17 15.95 -18.62 -44.34
N ASN A 18 15.35 -17.74 -45.13
CA ASN A 18 15.17 -17.78 -46.57
C ASN A 18 16.38 -17.14 -47.29
N LYS A 19 16.94 -17.82 -48.30
CA LYS A 19 17.92 -17.24 -49.25
C LYS A 19 17.42 -17.49 -50.68
N SER A 20 17.03 -16.42 -51.37
CA SER A 20 16.68 -16.47 -52.79
C SER A 20 17.87 -16.06 -53.65
N ALA A 21 18.14 -16.92 -54.64
CA ALA A 21 19.16 -16.79 -55.67
C ALA A 21 18.76 -15.78 -56.76
N ILE A 22 19.75 -15.13 -57.38
CA ILE A 22 19.58 -14.40 -58.65
C ILE A 22 20.47 -15.06 -59.68
N ALA A 23 19.83 -15.47 -60.77
CA ALA A 23 20.37 -16.21 -61.89
C ALA A 23 21.14 -15.33 -62.87
N ALA A 24 22.16 -15.92 -63.48
CA ALA A 24 22.89 -15.39 -64.62
C ALA A 24 22.08 -15.57 -65.91
N GLN A 25 22.08 -14.55 -66.77
CA GLN A 25 21.73 -14.70 -68.18
C GLN A 25 22.75 -14.00 -69.07
N SER A 26 23.35 -14.83 -69.93
CA SER A 26 24.17 -14.47 -71.07
C SER A 26 23.33 -13.84 -72.18
N ILE A 27 23.83 -12.79 -72.83
CA ILE A 27 23.25 -12.27 -74.06
C ILE A 27 24.28 -12.41 -75.19
N SER A 28 23.81 -13.10 -76.24
CA SER A 28 24.44 -13.44 -77.50
C SER A 28 24.64 -12.23 -78.43
N ARG A 29 25.69 -12.30 -79.25
CA ARG A 29 25.97 -11.43 -80.41
C ARG A 29 25.20 -11.92 -81.64
N GLU A 30 24.65 -10.97 -82.41
CA GLU A 30 24.65 -10.95 -83.90
C GLU A 30 24.16 -9.56 -84.38
N ILE A 31 25.05 -8.71 -84.90
CA ILE A 31 25.31 -8.38 -86.32
C ILE A 31 24.10 -7.80 -87.09
N ARG A 32 24.18 -6.49 -87.38
CA ARG A 32 23.61 -5.88 -88.60
C ARG A 32 24.61 -4.87 -89.18
N HIS A 33 24.99 -5.10 -90.44
CA HIS A 33 25.67 -4.15 -91.32
C HIS A 33 24.65 -3.25 -92.02
N TYR A 34 25.00 -1.97 -92.24
CA TYR A 34 24.85 -1.15 -93.47
C TYR A 34 25.56 0.19 -93.17
N SER A 35 26.65 0.54 -93.87
CA SER A 35 26.75 1.51 -95.00
C SER A 35 26.21 2.90 -94.63
N THR A 36 26.85 4.05 -94.85
CA THR A 36 27.84 4.46 -95.88
C THR A 36 28.50 5.77 -95.40
N GLU A 37 29.59 6.13 -96.08
CA GLU A 37 30.50 7.26 -95.92
C GLU A 37 29.88 8.65 -95.62
N GLN A 38 30.57 9.40 -94.76
CA GLN A 38 30.81 10.84 -94.93
C GLN A 38 32.03 11.26 -94.10
N LYS A 39 33.06 11.82 -94.74
CA LYS A 39 34.17 12.53 -94.08
C LYS A 39 33.69 13.91 -93.59
N PRO A 40 34.20 14.39 -92.44
CA PRO A 40 34.89 15.68 -92.47
C PRO A 40 36.17 15.75 -91.62
N THR A 41 37.14 16.43 -92.22
CA THR A 41 38.15 17.38 -91.69
C THR A 41 38.48 17.47 -90.19
N ALA A 42 39.80 17.33 -89.93
CA ALA A 42 40.69 18.14 -89.08
C ALA A 42 40.26 18.58 -87.66
N ASN A 43 41.05 18.07 -86.70
CA ASN A 43 41.47 18.70 -85.44
C ASN A 43 40.50 18.63 -84.24
N GLU A 44 40.33 17.43 -83.66
CA GLU A 44 39.81 17.28 -82.30
C GLU A 44 40.70 16.29 -81.50
N ARG A 45 41.26 16.75 -80.38
CA ARG A 45 41.95 15.89 -79.40
C ARG A 45 40.94 14.88 -78.86
N SER A 46 41.18 13.60 -79.09
CA SER A 46 40.30 12.51 -78.66
C SER A 46 40.03 12.56 -77.15
N PHE A 47 38.74 12.49 -76.77
CA PHE A 47 38.22 12.35 -75.40
C PHE A 47 38.95 11.28 -74.58
N ARG A 48 39.47 10.22 -75.22
CA ARG A 48 40.27 9.17 -74.56
C ARG A 48 41.63 9.68 -74.04
N GLY A 49 42.27 10.64 -74.71
CA GLY A 49 43.56 11.20 -74.28
C GLY A 49 43.45 12.04 -73.01
N GLN A 50 42.39 12.85 -72.91
CA GLN A 50 42.13 13.69 -71.72
C GLN A 50 41.76 12.86 -70.48
N VAL A 51 41.07 11.72 -70.66
CA VAL A 51 40.74 10.80 -69.55
C VAL A 51 41.98 10.05 -69.04
N TYR A 52 42.92 9.65 -69.91
CA TYR A 52 44.15 8.99 -69.46
C TYR A 52 45.13 9.93 -68.75
N GLU A 53 45.26 11.18 -69.21
CA GLU A 53 46.09 12.20 -68.52
C GLU A 53 45.49 12.62 -67.17
N SER A 54 44.16 12.74 -67.06
CA SER A 54 43.52 13.07 -65.77
C SER A 54 43.60 11.93 -64.76
N VAL A 55 43.50 10.67 -65.20
CA VAL A 55 43.65 9.49 -64.33
C VAL A 55 45.12 9.30 -63.90
N SER A 56 46.08 9.52 -64.80
CA SER A 56 47.50 9.43 -64.45
C SER A 56 47.94 10.56 -63.52
N MET A 57 47.46 11.79 -63.72
CA MET A 57 47.69 12.91 -62.78
C MET A 57 47.00 12.68 -61.43
N ARG A 58 45.81 12.09 -61.39
CA ARG A 58 45.11 11.74 -60.14
C ARG A 58 45.87 10.65 -59.37
N LEU A 59 46.34 9.60 -60.06
CA LEU A 59 47.16 8.54 -59.44
C LEU A 59 48.54 9.05 -58.99
N ALA A 60 49.15 9.99 -59.72
CA ALA A 60 50.40 10.62 -59.32
C ALA A 60 50.20 11.48 -58.07
N ARG A 61 49.11 12.26 -58.01
CA ARG A 61 48.72 13.04 -56.83
C ARG A 61 48.42 12.15 -55.63
N GLU A 62 47.68 11.06 -55.80
CA GLU A 62 47.42 10.09 -54.72
C GLU A 62 48.69 9.40 -54.24
N ARG A 63 49.65 9.11 -55.13
CA ARG A 63 50.97 8.56 -54.75
C ARG A 63 51.82 9.59 -54.01
N GLN A 64 51.75 10.85 -54.41
CA GLN A 64 52.49 11.94 -53.76
C GLN A 64 51.90 12.29 -52.40
N GLU A 65 50.56 12.32 -52.28
CA GLU A 65 49.85 12.46 -51.01
C GLU A 65 50.13 11.25 -50.09
N ARG A 66 50.18 10.02 -50.62
CA ARG A 66 50.61 8.84 -49.83
C ARG A 66 52.07 8.93 -49.38
N LYS A 67 52.99 9.40 -50.24
CA LYS A 67 54.39 9.58 -49.86
C LYS A 67 54.55 10.65 -48.78
N GLN A 68 53.87 11.79 -48.93
CA GLN A 68 53.82 12.84 -47.91
C GLN A 68 53.22 12.32 -46.60
N TYR A 69 52.15 11.52 -46.66
CA TYR A 69 51.56 10.92 -45.47
C TYR A 69 52.48 9.90 -44.77
N ILE A 70 53.25 9.12 -45.54
CA ILE A 70 54.24 8.18 -45.01
C ILE A 70 55.43 8.93 -44.40
N GLU A 71 55.96 9.95 -45.08
CA GLU A 71 57.04 10.81 -44.59
C GLU A 71 56.60 11.60 -43.34
N GLU A 72 55.38 12.14 -43.27
CA GLU A 72 54.83 12.79 -42.07
C GLU A 72 54.64 11.81 -40.91
N ARG A 73 54.29 10.55 -41.19
CA ARG A 73 54.13 9.50 -40.19
C ARG A 73 55.48 9.02 -39.65
N GLU A 74 56.51 8.93 -40.51
CA GLU A 74 57.87 8.53 -40.12
C GLU A 74 58.67 9.69 -39.49
N ALA A 75 58.39 10.93 -39.87
CA ALA A 75 59.00 12.14 -39.30
C ALA A 75 58.43 12.56 -37.94
N ARG A 76 57.30 11.98 -37.49
CA ARG A 76 56.81 12.15 -36.11
C ARG A 76 57.59 11.23 -35.18
N PRO A 77 58.56 11.74 -34.40
CA PRO A 77 59.25 10.91 -33.43
C PRO A 77 58.24 10.36 -32.43
N ASN A 78 58.34 9.07 -32.15
CA ASN A 78 57.48 8.33 -31.24
C ASN A 78 57.73 8.70 -29.76
N LYS A 79 57.96 9.99 -29.46
CA LYS A 79 58.51 10.50 -28.19
C LYS A 79 57.50 10.60 -27.06
N ASN A 80 56.20 10.41 -27.32
CA ASN A 80 55.16 10.71 -26.33
C ASN A 80 54.35 9.47 -25.91
N TYR A 81 54.78 8.24 -26.25
CA TYR A 81 54.13 7.03 -25.71
C TYR A 81 54.29 6.97 -24.20
N LEU A 82 55.49 7.21 -23.69
CA LEU A 82 55.75 7.23 -22.25
C LEU A 82 54.93 8.32 -21.54
N GLU A 83 54.87 9.54 -22.10
CA GLU A 83 54.08 10.65 -21.55
C GLU A 83 52.57 10.35 -21.56
N LYS A 84 52.04 9.83 -22.68
CA LYS A 84 50.63 9.46 -22.78
C LYS A 84 50.28 8.29 -21.86
N THR A 85 51.16 7.30 -21.74
CA THR A 85 51.00 6.18 -20.80
C THR A 85 51.07 6.67 -19.35
N LEU A 86 52.00 7.55 -19.01
CA LEU A 86 52.09 8.16 -17.67
C LEU A 86 50.88 9.02 -17.35
N PHE A 87 50.34 9.77 -18.32
CA PHE A 87 49.11 10.54 -18.16
C PHE A 87 47.88 9.63 -17.98
N LEU A 88 47.74 8.55 -18.76
CA LEU A 88 46.66 7.59 -18.58
C LEU A 88 46.76 6.86 -17.24
N LEU A 89 47.97 6.48 -16.82
CA LEU A 89 48.22 5.88 -15.52
C LEU A 89 47.94 6.87 -14.37
N SER A 90 48.29 8.14 -14.51
CA SER A 90 48.00 9.15 -13.49
C SER A 90 46.51 9.42 -13.37
N VAL A 91 45.77 9.53 -14.49
CA VAL A 91 44.30 9.64 -14.48
C VAL A 91 43.66 8.39 -13.89
N ALA A 92 44.16 7.19 -14.21
CA ALA A 92 43.67 5.94 -13.63
C ALA A 92 43.97 5.84 -12.12
N LEU A 93 45.16 6.25 -11.68
CA LEU A 93 45.56 6.26 -10.27
C LEU A 93 44.77 7.31 -9.49
N ILE A 94 44.56 8.50 -10.05
CA ILE A 94 43.70 9.54 -9.46
C ILE A 94 42.25 9.06 -9.42
N GLY A 95 41.76 8.42 -10.48
CA GLY A 95 40.42 7.84 -10.52
C GLY A 95 40.24 6.72 -9.50
N TYR A 96 41.22 5.84 -9.36
CA TYR A 96 41.25 4.79 -8.34
C TYR A 96 41.33 5.39 -6.93
N TRP A 97 42.24 6.34 -6.70
CA TRP A 97 42.39 7.02 -5.42
C TRP A 97 41.12 7.77 -5.03
N LEU A 98 40.54 8.56 -5.93
CA LEU A 98 39.25 9.21 -5.72
C LEU A 98 38.13 8.20 -5.50
N GLY A 99 38.08 7.11 -6.26
CA GLY A 99 37.09 6.05 -6.11
C GLY A 99 37.17 5.35 -4.75
N THR A 100 38.38 5.02 -4.29
CA THR A 100 38.62 4.37 -2.99
C THR A 100 38.48 5.30 -1.79
N THR A 101 38.77 6.60 -1.94
CA THR A 101 38.67 7.58 -0.86
C THR A 101 37.30 8.24 -0.76
N ARG A 102 36.55 8.37 -1.87
CA ARG A 102 35.18 8.89 -1.91
C ARG A 102 34.11 7.80 -1.93
N ALA A 103 34.45 6.52 -1.96
CA ALA A 103 33.45 5.47 -1.74
C ALA A 103 32.75 5.77 -0.42
N GLU A 104 31.46 6.10 -0.46
CA GLU A 104 30.67 6.29 0.74
C GLU A 104 30.78 5.03 1.57
N LYS A 105 31.42 5.12 2.75
CA LYS A 105 31.50 3.99 3.66
C LYS A 105 30.07 3.55 3.98
N THR A 106 29.75 2.30 3.63
CA THR A 106 28.43 1.74 3.95
C THR A 106 28.24 1.82 5.47
N SER A 107 27.14 2.42 5.90
CA SER A 107 26.85 2.53 7.32
C SER A 107 26.77 1.14 7.94
N THR A 108 27.56 0.92 9.00
CA THR A 108 27.55 -0.30 9.80
C THR A 108 26.43 -0.29 10.86
N SER A 109 25.62 0.77 10.92
CA SER A 109 24.50 0.88 11.87
C SER A 109 23.30 0.04 11.44
N SER A 110 22.75 -0.69 12.40
CA SER A 110 21.51 -1.48 12.26
C SER A 110 20.25 -0.62 12.24
N THR A 111 20.34 0.63 12.69
CA THR A 111 19.24 1.61 12.64
C THR A 111 19.66 2.83 11.81
N THR A 112 18.69 3.62 11.33
CA THR A 112 18.97 4.87 10.61
C THR A 112 18.29 6.04 11.31
N PRO A 113 19.04 6.81 12.13
CA PRO A 113 18.55 8.05 12.72
C PRO A 113 18.09 9.03 11.66
N ILE A 114 17.10 9.86 12.01
CA ILE A 114 16.56 10.89 11.08
C ILE A 114 17.64 11.90 10.66
N ALA A 115 18.69 12.09 11.46
CA ALA A 115 19.82 12.95 11.10
C ALA A 115 20.75 12.33 10.05
N ALA A 116 20.69 11.01 9.85
CA ALA A 116 21.51 10.26 8.90
C ALA A 116 20.80 9.98 7.57
N THR A 117 19.54 10.40 7.42
CA THR A 117 18.80 10.24 6.15
C THR A 117 19.28 11.22 5.11
N LYS A 118 19.10 10.84 3.83
CA LYS A 118 19.26 11.75 2.70
C LYS A 118 17.88 12.22 2.25
N LEU A 119 17.76 13.49 1.90
CA LEU A 119 16.52 14.04 1.36
C LEU A 119 16.14 13.30 0.06
N PRO A 120 14.91 12.76 -0.04
CA PRO A 120 14.42 12.17 -1.28
C PRO A 120 14.47 13.18 -2.42
N ARG A 121 14.95 12.75 -3.60
CA ARG A 121 14.96 13.55 -4.82
C ARG A 121 13.88 13.04 -5.75
N HIS A 122 12.66 13.53 -5.58
CA HIS A 122 11.53 13.21 -6.45
C HIS A 122 11.49 14.14 -7.66
N ASN A 123 11.02 13.64 -8.80
CA ASN A 123 10.81 14.43 -10.01
C ASN A 123 9.33 14.46 -10.36
N THR A 124 8.63 15.41 -9.75
CA THR A 124 7.19 15.68 -9.94
C THR A 124 6.96 16.86 -10.87
N GLY A 125 7.96 17.23 -11.67
CA GLY A 125 7.82 18.26 -12.69
C GLY A 125 6.81 17.84 -13.75
N GLU A 126 5.98 18.78 -14.19
CA GLU A 126 4.88 18.54 -15.13
C GLU A 126 5.32 17.81 -16.40
N ALA A 127 6.45 18.21 -17.01
CA ALA A 127 7.00 17.55 -18.19
C ALA A 127 7.36 16.07 -17.95
N ASN A 128 7.85 15.72 -16.75
CA ASN A 128 8.16 14.32 -16.43
C ASN A 128 6.89 13.49 -16.23
N LEU A 129 5.88 14.07 -15.57
CA LEU A 129 4.60 13.41 -15.32
C LEU A 129 3.82 13.22 -16.63
N GLN A 130 3.75 14.24 -17.48
CA GLN A 130 3.16 14.14 -18.83
C GLN A 130 3.90 13.11 -19.70
N ALA A 131 5.24 13.08 -19.66
CA ALA A 131 6.00 12.07 -20.39
C ALA A 131 5.77 10.65 -19.83
N SER A 132 5.50 10.50 -18.53
CA SER A 132 5.18 9.20 -17.94
C SER A 132 3.78 8.70 -18.31
N TRP A 133 2.85 9.60 -18.67
CA TRP A 133 1.51 9.21 -19.13
C TRP A 133 1.60 8.25 -20.33
N ALA A 134 2.43 8.55 -21.33
CA ALA A 134 2.62 7.69 -22.50
C ALA A 134 3.17 6.31 -22.11
N ASP A 135 4.12 6.24 -21.16
CA ASP A 135 4.64 4.97 -20.64
C ASP A 135 3.52 4.15 -19.97
N PHE A 136 2.62 4.79 -19.22
CA PHE A 136 1.51 4.10 -18.55
C PHE A 136 0.42 3.66 -19.53
N VAL A 137 0.09 4.47 -20.53
CA VAL A 137 -0.84 4.10 -21.60
C VAL A 137 -0.35 2.87 -22.36
N GLU A 138 0.95 2.75 -22.61
CA GLU A 138 1.53 1.55 -23.21
C GLU A 138 1.36 0.30 -22.32
N ILE A 139 1.42 0.47 -20.99
CA ILE A 139 1.33 -0.63 -20.02
C ILE A 139 -0.12 -1.07 -19.80
N VAL A 140 -1.03 -0.13 -19.49
CA VAL A 140 -2.40 -0.45 -19.04
C VAL A 140 -3.48 -0.12 -20.07
N GLY A 141 -3.14 0.56 -21.17
CA GLY A 141 -4.09 1.11 -22.13
C GLY A 141 -4.62 2.49 -21.73
N GLU A 142 -5.01 3.29 -22.72
CA GLU A 142 -5.45 4.69 -22.53
C GLU A 142 -6.64 4.83 -21.58
N ASP A 143 -7.64 3.96 -21.72
CA ASP A 143 -8.85 3.94 -20.89
C ASP A 143 -8.57 3.69 -19.40
N ASN A 144 -7.35 3.27 -19.04
CA ASN A 144 -6.93 2.91 -17.69
C ASN A 144 -5.92 3.89 -17.09
N VAL A 145 -5.78 5.08 -17.68
CA VAL A 145 -5.01 6.21 -17.12
C VAL A 145 -5.91 7.45 -17.08
N SER A 146 -6.20 7.95 -15.89
CA SER A 146 -7.08 9.10 -15.70
C SER A 146 -6.30 10.33 -15.23
N THR A 147 -6.50 11.46 -15.90
CA THR A 147 -6.00 12.78 -15.50
C THR A 147 -7.14 13.72 -15.11
N GLU A 148 -8.37 13.20 -14.98
CA GLU A 148 -9.56 13.99 -14.66
C GLU A 148 -9.46 14.54 -13.23
N GLU A 149 -9.77 15.83 -13.07
CA GLU A 149 -9.60 16.52 -11.78
C GLU A 149 -10.43 15.87 -10.66
N ASN A 150 -11.68 15.50 -10.94
CA ASN A 150 -12.56 14.87 -9.95
C ASN A 150 -12.02 13.51 -9.51
N ASP A 151 -11.42 12.76 -10.43
CA ASP A 151 -10.87 11.45 -10.14
C ASP A 151 -9.65 11.58 -9.24
N CYS A 152 -8.70 12.46 -9.61
CA CYS A 152 -7.56 12.83 -8.79
C CYS A 152 -7.96 13.30 -7.39
N LEU A 153 -9.00 14.13 -7.26
CA LEU A 153 -9.49 14.61 -5.96
C LEU A 153 -10.10 13.49 -5.11
N SER A 154 -10.88 12.58 -5.71
CA SER A 154 -11.49 11.45 -4.99
C SER A 154 -10.45 10.42 -4.50
N HIS A 155 -9.24 10.45 -5.04
CA HIS A 155 -8.09 9.63 -4.67
C HIS A 155 -7.07 10.36 -3.78
N SER A 156 -7.41 11.54 -3.24
CA SER A 156 -6.51 12.33 -2.38
C SER A 156 -6.83 12.25 -0.89
N GLY A 157 -8.05 11.91 -0.52
CA GLY A 157 -8.48 11.90 0.87
C GLY A 157 -9.99 11.67 1.01
N ASN A 158 -10.45 11.67 2.27
CA ASN A 158 -11.88 11.60 2.60
C ASN A 158 -12.19 12.52 3.79
N SER A 159 -13.47 12.90 3.91
CA SER A 159 -13.93 13.89 4.89
C SER A 159 -13.95 13.40 6.34
N TRP A 160 -13.69 12.11 6.55
CA TRP A 160 -13.68 11.46 7.87
C TRP A 160 -12.27 11.02 8.30
N SER A 161 -11.24 11.37 7.52
CA SER A 161 -9.84 11.22 7.89
C SER A 161 -9.44 12.27 8.94
N THR A 162 -8.60 11.88 9.89
CA THR A 162 -8.00 12.79 10.89
C THR A 162 -7.06 13.79 10.23
N TYR A 163 -6.40 13.37 9.15
CA TYR A 163 -5.59 14.22 8.28
C TYR A 163 -6.44 14.77 7.15
N HIS A 164 -6.44 16.11 7.01
CA HIS A 164 -7.10 16.82 5.92
C HIS A 164 -6.02 17.27 4.93
N GLU A 165 -6.05 16.70 3.75
CA GLU A 165 -5.12 17.00 2.66
C GLU A 165 -5.18 18.47 2.24
N LYS A 166 -4.01 19.02 1.91
CA LYS A 166 -3.94 20.35 1.28
C LYS A 166 -4.38 20.24 -0.17
N LYS A 167 -4.85 21.35 -0.75
CA LYS A 167 -5.22 21.40 -2.19
C LYS A 167 -4.12 20.92 -3.14
N SER A 168 -2.86 21.05 -2.75
CA SER A 168 -1.69 20.61 -3.51
C SER A 168 -1.37 19.12 -3.35
N GLU A 169 -1.96 18.42 -2.38
CA GLU A 169 -1.65 17.04 -2.02
C GLU A 169 -2.56 16.07 -2.79
N LYS A 170 -2.48 16.15 -4.12
CA LYS A 170 -3.21 15.30 -5.05
C LYS A 170 -2.28 14.63 -6.06
N PRO A 171 -2.61 13.41 -6.51
CA PRO A 171 -1.88 12.81 -7.63
C PRO A 171 -2.11 13.64 -8.90
N PHE A 172 -1.17 13.56 -9.83
CA PHE A 172 -1.30 14.13 -11.16
C PHE A 172 -2.18 13.26 -12.07
N MET A 173 -2.17 11.94 -11.85
CA MET A 173 -2.98 10.97 -12.57
C MET A 173 -3.22 9.72 -11.73
N ILE A 174 -4.28 8.98 -12.08
CA ILE A 174 -4.61 7.66 -11.55
C ILE A 174 -4.30 6.61 -12.61
N VAL A 175 -3.65 5.52 -12.21
CA VAL A 175 -3.33 4.39 -13.09
C VAL A 175 -4.03 3.14 -12.55
N TYR A 176 -4.78 2.46 -13.41
CA TYR A 176 -5.62 1.30 -13.04
C TYR A 176 -5.06 0.00 -13.62
N PRO A 177 -4.08 -0.67 -12.98
CA PRO A 177 -3.56 -1.95 -13.46
C PRO A 177 -4.55 -3.10 -13.22
N ALA A 178 -4.48 -4.13 -14.05
CA ALA A 178 -5.26 -5.36 -13.96
C ALA A 178 -4.43 -6.59 -13.54
N SER A 179 -3.10 -6.47 -13.48
CA SER A 179 -2.19 -7.59 -13.20
C SER A 179 -0.96 -7.19 -12.38
N THR A 180 -0.31 -8.18 -11.77
CA THR A 180 0.97 -7.99 -11.04
C THR A 180 2.07 -7.47 -11.97
N GLU A 181 2.06 -7.95 -13.21
CA GLU A 181 3.01 -7.58 -14.26
C GLU A 181 2.88 -6.10 -14.64
N GLU A 182 1.66 -5.59 -14.79
CA GLU A 182 1.40 -4.16 -15.03
C GLU A 182 1.87 -3.31 -13.85
N VAL A 183 1.57 -3.70 -12.60
CA VAL A 183 2.05 -2.99 -11.40
C VAL A 183 3.58 -2.95 -11.37
N SER A 184 4.24 -4.08 -11.69
CA SER A 184 5.71 -4.14 -11.81
C SER A 184 6.25 -3.19 -12.88
N ALA A 185 5.60 -3.14 -14.05
CA ALA A 185 6.00 -2.25 -15.14
C ALA A 185 5.83 -0.77 -14.77
N ILE A 186 4.71 -0.40 -14.14
CA ILE A 186 4.44 0.95 -13.64
C ILE A 186 5.52 1.35 -12.63
N MET A 187 5.81 0.50 -11.65
CA MET A 187 6.84 0.79 -10.64
C MET A 187 8.24 0.95 -11.24
N LYS A 188 8.59 0.20 -12.29
CA LYS A 188 9.87 0.41 -13.02
C LYS A 188 9.96 1.79 -13.68
N VAL A 189 8.84 2.27 -14.23
CA VAL A 189 8.75 3.64 -14.78
C VAL A 189 8.92 4.66 -13.66
N CYS A 190 8.16 4.54 -12.57
CA CYS A 190 8.22 5.44 -11.43
C CYS A 190 9.61 5.47 -10.77
N HIS A 191 10.24 4.32 -10.61
CA HIS A 191 11.59 4.18 -10.06
C HIS A 191 12.63 4.89 -10.93
N ARG A 192 12.61 4.66 -12.25
CA ARG A 192 13.53 5.32 -13.20
C ARG A 192 13.32 6.84 -13.25
N ARG A 193 12.06 7.27 -13.20
CA ARG A 193 11.65 8.68 -13.32
C ARG A 193 11.57 9.42 -11.99
N LEU A 194 11.84 8.76 -10.85
CA LEU A 194 11.76 9.32 -9.49
C LEU A 194 10.36 9.87 -9.14
N ILE A 195 9.31 9.19 -9.60
CA ILE A 195 7.91 9.60 -9.40
C ILE A 195 7.36 8.94 -8.12
N PRO A 196 6.86 9.72 -7.15
CA PRO A 196 6.13 9.20 -5.99
C PRO A 196 4.86 8.44 -6.38
N VAL A 197 4.54 7.41 -5.61
CA VAL A 197 3.39 6.53 -5.84
C VAL A 197 2.60 6.39 -4.56
N THR A 198 1.31 6.68 -4.62
CA THR A 198 0.33 6.35 -3.58
C THR A 198 -0.51 5.16 -4.05
N ALA A 199 -0.78 4.23 -3.15
CA ALA A 199 -1.64 3.08 -3.43
C ALA A 199 -3.07 3.38 -2.99
N TYR A 200 -4.05 2.96 -3.79
CA TYR A 200 -5.47 3.09 -3.48
C TYR A 200 -6.20 1.77 -3.67
N SER A 201 -7.20 1.54 -2.81
CA SER A 201 -8.03 0.34 -2.83
C SER A 201 -9.46 0.71 -2.46
N GLY A 202 -9.92 0.49 -1.23
CA GLY A 202 -11.29 0.85 -0.84
C GLY A 202 -11.54 2.32 -0.52
N GLY A 203 -10.50 3.16 -0.39
CA GLY A 203 -10.63 4.58 -0.01
C GLY A 203 -11.17 4.85 1.40
N THR A 204 -11.25 3.83 2.26
CA THR A 204 -11.97 3.92 3.55
C THR A 204 -11.09 4.24 4.77
N SER A 205 -9.77 4.30 4.62
CA SER A 205 -8.83 4.49 5.74
C SER A 205 -8.92 5.88 6.39
N LEU A 206 -8.46 6.02 7.64
CA LEU A 206 -8.79 7.18 8.51
C LEU A 206 -7.63 8.10 8.91
N GLU A 207 -6.37 7.76 8.61
CA GLU A 207 -5.20 8.52 9.11
C GLU A 207 -4.37 9.17 7.98
N GLY A 208 -5.01 9.56 6.87
CA GLY A 208 -4.32 10.19 5.72
C GLY A 208 -3.48 9.24 4.87
N HIS A 209 -3.80 7.95 4.86
CA HIS A 209 -3.00 6.89 4.21
C HIS A 209 -2.80 7.07 2.72
N TYR A 210 -3.74 7.71 2.03
CA TYR A 210 -3.70 7.89 0.57
C TYR A 210 -3.67 9.37 0.15
N ALA A 211 -3.29 10.27 1.07
CA ALA A 211 -2.95 11.63 0.70
C ALA A 211 -1.63 11.66 -0.09
N ALA A 212 -1.65 12.23 -1.30
CA ALA A 212 -0.48 12.36 -2.16
C ALA A 212 0.37 13.57 -1.75
N THR A 213 1.01 13.49 -0.56
CA THR A 213 1.77 14.59 0.06
C THR A 213 2.88 15.18 -0.82
N ARG A 214 3.34 14.40 -1.81
CA ARG A 214 4.38 14.80 -2.77
C ARG A 214 3.90 14.81 -4.22
N GLY A 215 2.58 14.78 -4.46
CA GLY A 215 2.01 14.56 -5.78
C GLY A 215 2.40 13.21 -6.35
N GLY A 216 2.81 13.17 -7.63
CA GLY A 216 3.16 11.93 -8.31
C GLY A 216 1.94 11.25 -8.90
N ILE A 217 1.84 9.93 -8.78
CA ILE A 217 0.69 9.16 -9.28
C ILE A 217 0.00 8.38 -8.17
N CYS A 218 -1.26 8.01 -8.42
CA CYS A 218 -1.97 7.01 -7.63
C CYS A 218 -2.13 5.73 -8.45
N ILE A 219 -1.89 4.57 -7.83
CA ILE A 219 -2.23 3.27 -8.40
C ILE A 219 -3.49 2.77 -7.71
N ASP A 220 -4.59 2.67 -8.46
CA ASP A 220 -5.85 2.10 -7.97
C ASP A 220 -5.98 0.63 -8.38
N PHE A 221 -6.09 -0.23 -7.37
CA PHE A 221 -6.27 -1.66 -7.50
C PHE A 221 -7.70 -2.11 -7.87
N GLY A 222 -8.62 -1.20 -8.16
CA GLY A 222 -10.03 -1.49 -8.46
C GLY A 222 -10.25 -2.48 -9.61
N ARG A 223 -9.35 -2.54 -10.61
CA ARG A 223 -9.40 -3.55 -11.70
C ARG A 223 -8.84 -4.92 -11.29
N MET A 224 -8.14 -5.01 -10.16
CA MET A 224 -7.65 -6.26 -9.59
C MET A 224 -8.65 -6.81 -8.56
N GLY A 225 -9.88 -7.09 -9.01
CA GLY A 225 -11.03 -7.46 -8.17
C GLY A 225 -11.41 -8.94 -8.13
N ASN A 226 -10.51 -9.86 -8.55
CA ASN A 226 -10.87 -11.26 -8.74
C ASN A 226 -10.51 -12.18 -7.55
N ILE A 227 -11.37 -13.18 -7.31
CA ILE A 227 -11.00 -14.39 -6.57
C ILE A 227 -10.26 -15.31 -7.56
N ILE A 228 -8.96 -15.49 -7.34
CA ILE A 228 -8.10 -16.27 -8.24
C ILE A 228 -8.31 -17.77 -8.05
N GLN A 229 -8.41 -18.22 -6.80
CA GLN A 229 -8.53 -19.65 -6.48
C GLN A 229 -9.16 -19.85 -5.11
N LEU A 230 -10.18 -20.71 -5.00
CA LEU A 230 -10.76 -21.15 -3.73
C LEU A 230 -10.39 -22.62 -3.46
N ASN A 231 -9.62 -22.87 -2.41
CA ASN A 231 -9.20 -24.20 -1.97
C ASN A 231 -10.02 -24.62 -0.75
N LYS A 232 -11.24 -25.11 -1.00
CA LYS A 232 -12.22 -25.43 0.05
C LYS A 232 -11.70 -26.47 1.03
N ASP A 233 -11.10 -27.53 0.51
CA ASP A 233 -10.57 -28.64 1.32
C ASP A 233 -9.37 -28.21 2.20
N ASP A 234 -8.60 -27.22 1.74
CA ASP A 234 -7.45 -26.66 2.46
C ASP A 234 -7.81 -25.47 3.36
N MET A 235 -9.06 -24.99 3.27
CA MET A 235 -9.59 -23.83 3.99
C MET A 235 -8.76 -22.55 3.70
N ASP A 236 -8.48 -22.28 2.43
CA ASP A 236 -7.82 -21.04 1.99
C ASP A 236 -8.35 -20.52 0.64
N VAL A 237 -8.10 -19.23 0.40
CA VAL A 237 -8.48 -18.55 -0.85
C VAL A 237 -7.36 -17.62 -1.30
N ILE A 238 -7.13 -17.54 -2.61
CA ILE A 238 -6.23 -16.60 -3.26
C ILE A 238 -7.07 -15.52 -3.93
N VAL A 239 -6.83 -14.26 -3.58
CA VAL A 239 -7.59 -13.10 -4.04
C VAL A 239 -6.67 -11.97 -4.49
N GLN A 240 -7.18 -11.12 -5.36
CA GLN A 240 -6.55 -9.85 -5.71
C GLN A 240 -6.94 -8.73 -4.71
N PRO A 241 -6.15 -7.64 -4.61
CA PRO A 241 -6.33 -6.58 -3.60
C PRO A 241 -7.66 -5.81 -3.70
N GLY A 242 -8.26 -5.70 -4.88
CA GLY A 242 -9.52 -4.99 -5.12
C GLY A 242 -10.77 -5.78 -4.73
N VAL A 243 -10.64 -7.02 -4.23
CA VAL A 243 -11.80 -7.81 -3.77
C VAL A 243 -12.42 -7.13 -2.54
N ARG A 244 -13.74 -6.89 -2.58
CA ARG A 244 -14.51 -6.40 -1.42
C ARG A 244 -14.73 -7.55 -0.44
N TRP A 245 -14.46 -7.31 0.84
CA TRP A 245 -14.52 -8.38 1.84
C TRP A 245 -15.93 -8.96 2.03
N GLN A 246 -16.96 -8.12 1.84
CA GLN A 246 -18.37 -8.54 1.93
C GLN A 246 -18.73 -9.51 0.80
N GLU A 247 -18.38 -9.16 -0.44
CA GLU A 247 -18.62 -10.00 -1.63
C GLU A 247 -17.83 -11.31 -1.57
N LEU A 248 -16.60 -11.25 -1.03
CA LEU A 248 -15.82 -12.46 -0.73
C LEU A 248 -16.60 -13.38 0.21
N ASN A 249 -17.09 -12.85 1.34
CA ASN A 249 -17.86 -13.65 2.30
C ASN A 249 -19.20 -14.15 1.77
N GLU A 250 -19.89 -13.38 0.93
CA GLU A 250 -21.10 -13.83 0.22
C GLU A 250 -20.80 -15.01 -0.71
N THR A 251 -19.64 -14.99 -1.38
CA THR A 251 -19.20 -16.08 -2.25
C THR A 251 -18.83 -17.31 -1.44
N LEU A 252 -18.01 -17.15 -0.39
CA LEU A 252 -17.57 -18.23 0.49
C LEU A 252 -18.72 -18.91 1.25
N ALA A 253 -19.77 -18.16 1.58
CA ALA A 253 -20.92 -18.68 2.31
C ALA A 253 -21.65 -19.80 1.57
N LYS A 254 -21.55 -19.87 0.23
CA LYS A 254 -22.11 -20.96 -0.60
C LYS A 254 -21.50 -22.32 -0.26
N ASP A 255 -20.30 -22.32 0.30
CA ASP A 255 -19.52 -23.49 0.69
C ASP A 255 -19.43 -23.67 2.21
N ASN A 256 -20.27 -22.96 2.97
CA ASN A 256 -20.22 -22.91 4.44
C ASN A 256 -18.88 -22.38 5.00
N LEU A 257 -18.17 -21.55 4.23
CA LEU A 257 -16.91 -20.92 4.61
C LEU A 257 -17.08 -19.42 4.82
N PHE A 258 -16.16 -18.81 5.58
CA PHE A 258 -16.02 -17.36 5.64
C PHE A 258 -14.59 -16.93 6.05
N PHE A 259 -14.26 -15.69 5.71
CA PHE A 259 -13.12 -14.92 6.14
C PHE A 259 -13.55 -13.98 7.29
N PRO A 260 -13.09 -14.19 8.54
CA PRO A 260 -13.69 -13.54 9.71
C PRO A 260 -13.51 -12.04 9.91
N PRO A 261 -12.36 -11.42 9.57
CA PRO A 261 -12.18 -9.98 9.73
C PRO A 261 -13.28 -9.20 9.02
N ASP A 262 -13.93 -8.29 9.77
CA ASP A 262 -15.15 -7.59 9.37
C ASP A 262 -15.08 -6.08 9.66
N PRO A 263 -14.17 -5.35 9.00
CA PRO A 263 -14.09 -3.90 9.14
C PRO A 263 -15.35 -3.22 8.57
N GLY A 264 -15.41 -1.89 8.70
CA GLY A 264 -16.48 -1.08 8.11
C GLY A 264 -16.75 -1.39 6.61
N PRO A 265 -17.99 -1.19 6.14
CA PRO A 265 -18.35 -1.41 4.73
C PRO A 265 -17.47 -0.63 3.75
N GLY A 266 -17.30 -1.15 2.54
CA GLY A 266 -16.52 -0.52 1.48
C GLY A 266 -15.03 -0.87 1.48
N ALA A 267 -14.51 -1.46 2.57
CA ALA A 267 -13.13 -1.94 2.61
C ALA A 267 -12.88 -3.08 1.60
N MET A 268 -11.68 -3.11 1.06
CA MET A 268 -11.18 -4.12 0.13
C MET A 268 -9.95 -4.81 0.73
N ILE A 269 -9.69 -6.06 0.34
CA ILE A 269 -8.67 -6.92 0.97
C ILE A 269 -7.28 -6.28 0.95
N GLY A 270 -6.90 -5.58 -0.13
CA GLY A 270 -5.61 -4.90 -0.22
C GLY A 270 -5.43 -3.83 0.87
N GLY A 271 -6.44 -2.98 1.06
CA GLY A 271 -6.46 -1.98 2.14
C GLY A 271 -6.44 -2.62 3.52
N MET A 272 -7.25 -3.66 3.74
CA MET A 272 -7.32 -4.41 5.01
C MET A 272 -5.96 -4.97 5.44
N VAL A 273 -5.23 -5.57 4.51
CA VAL A 273 -3.90 -6.12 4.74
C VAL A 273 -2.86 -5.01 4.94
N SER A 274 -2.99 -3.92 4.17
CA SER A 274 -2.05 -2.80 4.24
C SER A 274 -2.12 -2.04 5.56
N THR A 275 -3.30 -1.91 6.17
CA THR A 275 -3.46 -1.27 7.49
C THR A 275 -3.42 -2.26 8.65
N GLY A 276 -3.46 -3.57 8.38
CA GLY A 276 -3.53 -4.59 9.42
C GLY A 276 -4.84 -4.52 10.21
N CYS A 277 -5.94 -4.16 9.55
CA CYS A 277 -7.20 -3.80 10.20
C CYS A 277 -7.81 -4.94 11.05
N SER A 278 -8.71 -4.55 11.94
CA SER A 278 -9.58 -5.45 12.72
C SER A 278 -11.05 -5.26 12.33
N GLY A 279 -11.95 -5.20 13.31
CA GLY A 279 -13.39 -5.30 13.18
C GLY A 279 -13.99 -5.96 14.43
N THR A 280 -15.32 -6.05 14.48
CA THR A 280 -16.04 -6.54 15.68
C THR A 280 -15.74 -8.01 16.00
N ASN A 281 -15.37 -8.82 15.01
CA ASN A 281 -15.04 -10.23 15.19
C ASN A 281 -13.58 -10.45 15.66
N ALA A 282 -12.76 -9.41 15.78
CA ALA A 282 -11.34 -9.53 16.12
C ALA A 282 -11.13 -10.20 17.48
N PHE A 283 -11.97 -9.91 18.47
CA PHE A 283 -11.94 -10.59 19.76
C PHE A 283 -11.93 -12.12 19.67
N ARG A 284 -12.75 -12.68 18.77
CA ARG A 284 -12.87 -14.13 18.62
C ARG A 284 -11.84 -14.74 17.68
N TYR A 285 -11.50 -14.02 16.63
CA TYR A 285 -10.78 -14.57 15.47
C TYR A 285 -9.39 -13.97 15.24
N GLY A 286 -9.01 -12.93 15.96
CA GLY A 286 -7.82 -12.11 15.70
C GLY A 286 -8.02 -11.14 14.54
N THR A 287 -6.99 -10.34 14.26
CA THR A 287 -7.01 -9.31 13.21
C THR A 287 -6.61 -9.89 11.85
N VAL A 288 -6.66 -9.09 10.78
CA VAL A 288 -6.22 -9.53 9.44
C VAL A 288 -4.80 -10.13 9.46
N ARG A 289 -3.93 -9.67 10.37
CA ARG A 289 -2.57 -10.22 10.54
C ARG A 289 -2.56 -11.72 10.76
N ASP A 290 -3.55 -12.23 11.48
CA ASP A 290 -3.63 -13.66 11.77
C ASP A 290 -4.19 -14.45 10.58
N TRP A 291 -4.90 -13.81 9.65
CA TRP A 291 -5.60 -14.50 8.57
C TRP A 291 -4.86 -14.53 7.24
N VAL A 292 -3.80 -13.74 7.06
CA VAL A 292 -3.00 -13.76 5.84
C VAL A 292 -1.97 -14.89 5.89
N LEU A 293 -2.03 -15.79 4.90
CA LEU A 293 -1.01 -16.79 4.68
C LEU A 293 0.17 -16.21 3.91
N SER A 294 -0.05 -15.67 2.71
CA SER A 294 1.04 -15.20 1.85
C SER A 294 0.59 -13.99 1.05
N MET A 295 1.56 -13.22 0.55
CA MET A 295 1.31 -12.15 -0.40
C MET A 295 2.28 -12.21 -1.59
N THR A 296 1.82 -11.77 -2.75
CA THR A 296 2.68 -11.34 -3.85
C THR A 296 2.78 -9.81 -3.82
N ILE A 297 4.00 -9.28 -3.87
CA ILE A 297 4.29 -7.87 -3.62
C ILE A 297 5.21 -7.34 -4.71
N VAL A 298 4.90 -6.14 -5.20
CA VAL A 298 5.77 -5.36 -6.08
C VAL A 298 6.52 -4.32 -5.26
N LEU A 299 7.85 -4.38 -5.25
CA LEU A 299 8.72 -3.46 -4.52
C LEU A 299 8.91 -2.14 -5.28
N ALA A 300 9.59 -1.17 -4.65
CA ALA A 300 9.80 0.17 -5.19
C ALA A 300 10.46 0.18 -6.58
N ASP A 301 11.37 -0.76 -6.84
CA ASP A 301 12.08 -0.91 -8.13
C ASP A 301 11.30 -1.73 -9.18
N GLY A 302 10.09 -2.19 -8.82
CA GLY A 302 9.24 -3.07 -9.61
C GLY A 302 9.59 -4.56 -9.50
N THR A 303 10.50 -4.96 -8.61
CA THR A 303 10.77 -6.38 -8.33
C THR A 303 9.54 -7.05 -7.73
N VAL A 304 9.15 -8.21 -8.26
CA VAL A 304 8.04 -9.01 -7.74
C VAL A 304 8.58 -10.06 -6.78
N ILE A 305 8.06 -10.08 -5.56
CA ILE A 305 8.39 -11.10 -4.55
C ILE A 305 7.13 -11.83 -4.09
N LYS A 306 7.30 -13.04 -3.57
CA LYS A 306 6.26 -13.79 -2.87
C LYS A 306 6.73 -14.06 -1.44
N THR A 307 5.94 -13.65 -0.44
CA THR A 307 6.39 -13.64 0.95
C THR A 307 6.58 -15.05 1.52
N ARG A 308 5.76 -16.03 1.10
CA ARG A 308 5.97 -17.46 1.32
C ARG A 308 5.11 -18.32 0.38
N ARG A 309 5.09 -19.64 0.61
CA ARG A 309 4.14 -20.56 -0.04
C ARG A 309 2.85 -20.70 0.80
N ARG A 310 1.83 -21.36 0.25
CA ARG A 310 0.50 -21.58 0.84
C ARG A 310 0.49 -22.34 2.18
N SER A 311 1.58 -23.04 2.54
CA SER A 311 1.57 -23.90 3.72
C SER A 311 1.23 -23.11 4.99
N ARG A 312 0.31 -23.64 5.81
CA ARG A 312 -0.13 -22.98 7.06
C ARG A 312 1.04 -22.76 8.03
N LYS A 313 1.97 -23.71 8.08
CA LYS A 313 3.21 -23.63 8.84
C LYS A 313 4.40 -23.48 7.90
N SER A 314 5.34 -22.63 8.27
CA SER A 314 6.63 -22.48 7.61
C SER A 314 7.62 -21.86 8.59
N SER A 315 8.85 -22.36 8.58
CA SER A 315 10.00 -21.74 9.26
C SER A 315 11.12 -21.46 8.25
N ALA A 316 10.78 -21.41 6.96
CA ALA A 316 11.74 -21.14 5.89
C ALA A 316 12.02 -19.63 5.80
N GLY A 317 13.10 -19.20 6.46
CA GLY A 317 13.56 -17.81 6.44
C GLY A 317 12.73 -16.88 7.33
N TYR A 318 12.84 -15.57 7.08
CA TYR A 318 12.11 -14.52 7.82
C TYR A 318 10.65 -14.45 7.41
N ASP A 319 9.77 -14.08 8.35
CA ASP A 319 8.35 -13.86 8.04
C ASP A 319 8.12 -12.50 7.39
N LEU A 320 8.41 -12.43 6.09
CA LEU A 320 8.12 -11.24 5.29
C LEU A 320 6.63 -10.92 5.24
N THR A 321 5.75 -11.92 5.40
CA THR A 321 4.30 -11.68 5.35
C THR A 321 3.89 -10.71 6.46
N ARG A 322 4.34 -10.95 7.69
CA ARG A 322 4.10 -10.04 8.81
C ARG A 322 4.84 -8.71 8.72
N THR A 323 5.96 -8.64 7.97
CA THR A 323 6.65 -7.37 7.71
C THR A 323 5.82 -6.43 6.83
N PHE A 324 5.09 -6.95 5.84
CA PHE A 324 4.31 -6.14 4.90
C PHE A 324 2.87 -5.86 5.35
N ILE A 325 2.29 -6.70 6.22
CA ILE A 325 0.98 -6.43 6.85
C ILE A 325 1.10 -5.21 7.77
N GLY A 326 0.26 -4.20 7.58
CA GLY A 326 0.35 -2.95 8.34
C GLY A 326 1.45 -2.00 7.84
N SER A 327 2.07 -2.29 6.69
CA SER A 327 3.09 -1.40 6.11
C SER A 327 2.50 -0.18 5.37
N GLU A 328 1.19 -0.14 5.20
CA GLU A 328 0.44 0.98 4.61
C GLU A 328 0.94 1.40 3.23
N GLY A 329 1.39 0.42 2.43
CA GLY A 329 1.94 0.66 1.10
C GLY A 329 3.31 1.36 1.09
N THR A 330 3.94 1.56 2.26
CA THR A 330 5.24 2.24 2.35
C THR A 330 6.41 1.31 2.01
N LEU A 331 6.25 -0.01 2.10
CA LEU A 331 7.33 -0.97 1.81
C LEU A 331 7.16 -1.67 0.45
N GLY A 332 5.95 -1.74 -0.07
CA GLY A 332 5.64 -2.43 -1.33
C GLY A 332 4.14 -2.42 -1.62
N LEU A 333 3.78 -2.80 -2.84
CA LEU A 333 2.42 -2.85 -3.34
C LEU A 333 1.92 -4.31 -3.39
N VAL A 334 0.86 -4.62 -2.65
CA VAL A 334 0.30 -5.98 -2.58
C VAL A 334 -0.61 -6.25 -3.79
N THR A 335 -0.35 -7.31 -4.54
CA THR A 335 -1.05 -7.64 -5.81
C THR A 335 -1.80 -8.97 -5.78
N GLU A 336 -1.46 -9.86 -4.86
CA GLU A 336 -2.17 -11.13 -4.60
C GLU A 336 -2.07 -11.46 -3.11
N ILE A 337 -3.16 -11.95 -2.52
CA ILE A 337 -3.23 -12.32 -1.11
C ILE A 337 -3.79 -13.73 -0.99
N THR A 338 -3.09 -14.60 -0.26
CA THR A 338 -3.62 -15.90 0.18
C THR A 338 -4.16 -15.76 1.61
N LEU A 339 -5.45 -15.97 1.81
CA LEU A 339 -6.15 -15.85 3.09
C LEU A 339 -6.54 -17.22 3.62
N LYS A 340 -6.46 -17.42 4.94
CA LYS A 340 -7.12 -18.53 5.61
C LYS A 340 -8.63 -18.33 5.58
N LEU A 341 -9.36 -19.44 5.65
CA LEU A 341 -10.80 -19.51 5.83
C LEU A 341 -11.14 -20.34 7.06
N THR A 342 -12.37 -20.19 7.53
CA THR A 342 -12.96 -21.05 8.56
C THR A 342 -14.42 -21.34 8.21
N ALA A 343 -14.99 -22.38 8.81
CA ALA A 343 -16.39 -22.73 8.62
C ALA A 343 -17.30 -21.68 9.28
N LYS A 344 -18.45 -21.37 8.67
CA LYS A 344 -19.45 -20.52 9.30
C LYS A 344 -19.99 -21.17 10.59
N PRO A 345 -20.23 -20.40 11.65
CA PRO A 345 -20.87 -20.93 12.85
C PRO A 345 -22.29 -21.42 12.53
N GLU A 346 -22.68 -22.54 13.16
CA GLU A 346 -24.03 -23.12 13.00
C GLU A 346 -25.13 -22.22 13.55
N ALA A 347 -24.82 -21.46 14.61
CA ALA A 347 -25.72 -20.52 15.25
C ALA A 347 -24.99 -19.24 15.67
N THR A 348 -25.70 -18.12 15.58
CA THR A 348 -25.32 -16.83 16.16
C THR A 348 -26.47 -16.28 17.01
N SER A 349 -26.13 -15.42 17.98
CA SER A 349 -27.12 -14.65 18.74
C SER A 349 -26.50 -13.33 19.18
N VAL A 350 -27.35 -12.39 19.63
CA VAL A 350 -26.97 -11.07 20.12
C VAL A 350 -27.63 -10.84 21.47
N ALA A 351 -26.91 -10.22 22.40
CA ALA A 351 -27.49 -9.70 23.64
C ALA A 351 -27.10 -8.25 23.88
N VAL A 352 -27.95 -7.53 24.60
CA VAL A 352 -27.77 -6.13 24.97
C VAL A 352 -27.94 -5.97 26.48
N CYS A 353 -26.98 -5.30 27.10
CA CYS A 353 -26.92 -5.09 28.54
C CYS A 353 -26.78 -3.60 28.87
N THR A 354 -27.68 -3.04 29.66
CA THR A 354 -27.60 -1.63 30.09
C THR A 354 -27.01 -1.50 31.50
N PHE A 355 -26.26 -0.42 31.71
CA PHE A 355 -25.56 -0.11 32.96
C PHE A 355 -25.81 1.33 33.38
N GLU A 356 -25.67 1.61 34.67
CA GLU A 356 -25.85 2.95 35.23
C GLU A 356 -24.71 3.90 34.85
N ASN A 357 -23.49 3.36 34.70
CA ASN A 357 -22.30 4.13 34.36
C ASN A 357 -21.31 3.28 33.55
N ILE A 358 -20.33 3.96 32.96
CA ILE A 358 -19.35 3.38 32.04
C ILE A 358 -18.42 2.37 32.72
N ARG A 359 -18.11 2.59 34.00
CA ARG A 359 -17.25 1.72 34.80
C ARG A 359 -17.88 0.36 35.02
N SER A 360 -19.16 0.30 35.40
CA SER A 360 -19.89 -0.97 35.53
C SER A 360 -19.96 -1.75 34.21
N ALA A 361 -20.13 -1.05 33.08
CA ALA A 361 -20.10 -1.66 31.76
C ALA A 361 -18.70 -2.24 31.44
N ALA A 362 -17.65 -1.45 31.60
CA ALA A 362 -16.27 -1.88 31.34
C ALA A 362 -15.84 -3.03 32.28
N GLU A 363 -16.21 -3.00 33.57
CA GLU A 363 -15.98 -4.09 34.51
C GLU A 363 -16.70 -5.38 34.10
N CYS A 364 -17.92 -5.29 33.57
CA CYS A 364 -18.63 -6.44 32.99
C CYS A 364 -17.85 -7.02 31.81
N ALA A 365 -17.40 -6.19 30.87
CA ALA A 365 -16.62 -6.65 29.73
C ALA A 365 -15.33 -7.36 30.19
N MET A 366 -14.59 -6.78 31.14
CA MET A 366 -13.39 -7.39 31.72
C MET A 366 -13.67 -8.76 32.34
N LYS A 367 -14.74 -8.90 33.13
CA LYS A 367 -15.13 -10.21 33.71
C LYS A 367 -15.45 -11.23 32.63
N VAL A 368 -16.11 -10.82 31.55
CA VAL A 368 -16.43 -11.70 30.43
C VAL A 368 -15.15 -12.14 29.71
N VAL A 369 -14.23 -11.23 29.41
CA VAL A 369 -12.91 -11.54 28.83
C VAL A 369 -12.14 -12.53 29.72
N ASN A 370 -12.04 -12.24 31.02
CA ASN A 370 -11.33 -13.08 31.99
C ASN A 370 -11.97 -14.45 32.21
N SER A 371 -13.27 -14.60 31.91
CA SER A 371 -13.94 -15.90 32.00
C SER A 371 -13.52 -16.88 30.89
N SER A 372 -12.71 -16.44 29.92
CA SER A 372 -12.26 -17.25 28.77
C SER A 372 -13.41 -17.84 27.95
N ASN A 373 -14.59 -17.21 28.02
CA ASN A 373 -15.78 -17.62 27.30
C ASN A 373 -15.64 -17.23 25.82
N PRO A 374 -15.72 -18.17 24.85
CA PRO A 374 -15.43 -17.91 23.44
C PRO A 374 -16.58 -17.20 22.72
N ILE A 375 -16.92 -16.00 23.18
CA ILE A 375 -17.95 -15.15 22.54
C ILE A 375 -17.37 -14.42 21.31
N ALA A 376 -18.24 -14.00 20.41
CA ALA A 376 -17.83 -13.46 19.11
C ALA A 376 -17.40 -11.99 19.17
N ALA A 377 -18.07 -11.16 19.97
CA ALA A 377 -17.79 -9.73 20.12
C ALA A 377 -18.27 -9.18 21.46
N ILE A 378 -17.59 -8.14 21.96
CA ILE A 378 -17.99 -7.32 23.11
C ILE A 378 -17.84 -5.86 22.72
N GLU A 379 -18.96 -5.19 22.50
CA GLU A 379 -18.99 -3.82 22.02
C GLU A 379 -19.64 -2.90 23.05
N LEU A 380 -19.20 -1.66 23.13
CA LEU A 380 -19.77 -0.62 24.00
C LEU A 380 -20.33 0.52 23.14
N LEU A 381 -21.47 1.05 23.55
CA LEU A 381 -21.93 2.40 23.21
C LEU A 381 -22.18 3.16 24.51
N ASP A 382 -21.64 4.37 24.64
CA ASP A 382 -21.90 5.21 25.81
C ASP A 382 -23.27 5.90 25.74
N ASP A 383 -23.67 6.56 26.82
CA ASP A 383 -24.93 7.32 26.92
C ASP A 383 -25.10 8.34 25.77
N VAL A 384 -24.04 9.07 25.40
CA VAL A 384 -24.08 10.04 24.30
C VAL A 384 -24.27 9.34 22.96
N GLN A 385 -23.60 8.21 22.72
CA GLN A 385 -23.79 7.42 21.52
C GLN A 385 -25.22 6.88 21.41
N MET A 386 -25.81 6.42 22.53
CA MET A 386 -27.22 5.99 22.55
C MET A 386 -28.19 7.14 22.27
N GLN A 387 -27.90 8.36 22.76
CA GLN A 387 -28.63 9.58 22.39
C GLN A 387 -28.53 9.86 20.89
N CYS A 388 -27.34 9.73 20.30
CA CYS A 388 -27.13 9.91 18.86
C CYS A 388 -27.95 8.91 18.05
N VAL A 389 -27.96 7.64 18.45
CA VAL A 389 -28.76 6.60 17.82
C VAL A 389 -30.25 6.97 17.84
N ASN A 390 -30.79 7.35 19.00
CA ASN A 390 -32.19 7.77 19.13
C ASN A 390 -32.53 9.00 18.28
N ALA A 391 -31.69 10.03 18.33
CA ALA A 391 -31.92 11.29 17.64
C ALA A 391 -31.84 11.14 16.11
N SER A 392 -30.99 10.25 15.61
CA SER A 392 -30.86 9.98 14.17
C SER A 392 -32.08 9.32 13.53
N GLY A 393 -32.92 8.62 14.32
CA GLY A 393 -34.05 7.85 13.80
C GLY A 393 -33.67 6.64 12.94
N MET A 394 -32.40 6.22 12.93
CA MET A 394 -31.90 5.14 12.07
C MET A 394 -32.22 3.72 12.58
N THR A 395 -32.69 3.57 13.81
CA THR A 395 -33.08 2.28 14.42
C THR A 395 -34.59 2.18 14.58
N LYS A 396 -35.15 0.97 14.46
CA LYS A 396 -36.60 0.72 14.58
C LYS A 396 -37.14 1.01 15.99
N ARG A 397 -36.32 0.79 17.01
CA ARG A 397 -36.66 0.97 18.42
C ARG A 397 -35.99 2.21 19.01
N ARG A 398 -36.60 2.73 20.07
CA ARG A 398 -36.01 3.75 20.94
C ARG A 398 -35.27 3.07 22.09
N TRP A 399 -34.04 3.50 22.33
CA TRP A 399 -33.14 2.92 23.31
C TRP A 399 -33.10 3.72 24.62
N THR A 400 -32.74 3.05 25.71
CA THR A 400 -32.36 3.71 26.95
C THR A 400 -31.01 4.39 26.76
N GLU A 401 -30.93 5.69 27.08
CA GLU A 401 -29.76 6.55 26.88
C GLU A 401 -28.74 6.39 28.02
N THR A 402 -28.27 5.16 28.21
CA THR A 402 -27.29 4.78 29.25
C THR A 402 -26.17 3.95 28.62
N PRO A 403 -24.99 3.86 29.26
CA PRO A 403 -23.92 2.97 28.80
C PRO A 403 -24.43 1.54 28.56
N THR A 404 -24.18 1.02 27.37
CA THR A 404 -24.79 -0.21 26.89
C THR A 404 -23.74 -1.10 26.24
N LEU A 405 -23.66 -2.36 26.70
CA LEU A 405 -22.85 -3.39 26.07
C LEU A 405 -23.69 -4.20 25.08
N PHE A 406 -23.08 -4.50 23.94
CA PHE A 406 -23.62 -5.39 22.91
C PHE A 406 -22.70 -6.60 22.80
N PHE A 407 -23.27 -7.79 22.94
CA PHE A 407 -22.57 -9.05 22.82
C PHE A 407 -23.01 -9.77 21.56
N LYS A 408 -22.06 -10.37 20.86
CA LYS A 408 -22.33 -11.33 19.78
C LYS A 408 -21.85 -12.71 20.23
N PHE A 409 -22.66 -13.72 19.98
CA PHE A 409 -22.38 -15.12 20.29
C PHE A 409 -22.29 -15.91 18.99
N SER A 410 -21.42 -16.92 18.97
CA SER A 410 -21.28 -17.80 17.82
C SER A 410 -20.81 -19.18 18.23
N GLY A 411 -21.34 -20.22 17.57
CA GLY A 411 -20.94 -21.61 17.80
C GLY A 411 -22.04 -22.57 17.38
N THR A 412 -22.16 -23.68 18.09
CA THR A 412 -23.34 -24.56 18.00
C THR A 412 -24.50 -23.94 18.80
N PRO A 413 -25.76 -24.32 18.54
CA PRO A 413 -26.91 -23.85 19.31
C PRO A 413 -26.75 -24.06 20.84
N THR A 414 -26.16 -25.18 21.25
CA THR A 414 -25.89 -25.48 22.67
C THR A 414 -24.83 -24.53 23.24
N SER A 415 -23.73 -24.32 22.52
CA SER A 415 -22.66 -23.42 22.97
C SER A 415 -23.15 -21.98 23.09
N VAL A 416 -23.93 -21.48 22.13
CA VAL A 416 -24.51 -20.13 22.20
C VAL A 416 -25.39 -19.96 23.44
N ASN A 417 -26.24 -20.94 23.74
CA ASN A 417 -27.10 -20.90 24.93
C ASN A 417 -26.29 -20.91 26.24
N GLU A 418 -25.21 -21.69 26.31
CA GLU A 418 -24.29 -21.71 27.45
C GLU A 418 -23.57 -20.36 27.60
N GLN A 419 -23.03 -19.81 26.51
CA GLN A 419 -22.37 -18.51 26.49
C GLN A 419 -23.29 -17.41 27.03
N ILE A 420 -24.55 -17.36 26.58
CA ILE A 420 -25.55 -16.38 27.05
C ILE A 420 -25.81 -16.52 28.55
N LYS A 421 -25.93 -17.76 29.08
CA LYS A 421 -26.15 -17.99 30.52
C LYS A 421 -24.99 -17.46 31.36
N ILE A 422 -23.75 -17.74 30.93
CA ILE A 422 -22.54 -17.26 31.61
C ILE A 422 -22.49 -15.73 31.59
N VAL A 423 -22.62 -15.12 30.41
CA VAL A 423 -22.57 -13.65 30.26
C VAL A 423 -23.68 -12.97 31.06
N ARG A 424 -24.90 -13.53 31.11
CA ARG A 424 -25.98 -13.02 31.94
C ARG A 424 -25.64 -13.03 33.43
N GLY A 425 -25.02 -14.10 33.92
CA GLY A 425 -24.56 -14.20 35.31
C GLY A 425 -23.51 -13.13 35.65
N LEU A 426 -22.52 -12.96 34.76
CA LEU A 426 -21.47 -11.95 34.91
C LEU A 426 -22.03 -10.53 34.84
N ALA A 427 -22.91 -10.24 33.89
CA ALA A 427 -23.58 -8.95 33.76
C ALA A 427 -24.37 -8.59 35.01
N LYS A 428 -25.15 -9.54 35.57
CA LYS A 428 -25.87 -9.35 36.83
C LYS A 428 -24.92 -9.02 37.99
N SER A 429 -23.78 -9.71 38.07
CA SER A 429 -22.75 -9.45 39.09
C SER A 429 -22.05 -8.09 38.96
N SER A 430 -22.19 -7.42 37.81
CA SER A 430 -21.62 -6.10 37.52
C SER A 430 -22.67 -4.99 37.49
N GLY A 431 -23.85 -5.22 38.07
CA GLY A 431 -24.88 -4.17 38.20
C GLY A 431 -25.68 -3.90 36.93
N CYS A 432 -25.74 -4.85 35.99
CA CYS A 432 -26.60 -4.77 34.81
C CYS A 432 -28.08 -4.53 35.21
N LYS A 433 -28.72 -3.53 34.59
CA LYS A 433 -30.11 -3.14 34.88
C LYS A 433 -31.10 -3.91 34.00
N ASN A 434 -30.80 -4.03 32.71
CA ASN A 434 -31.58 -4.80 31.76
C ASN A 434 -30.66 -5.69 30.91
N PHE A 435 -31.07 -6.94 30.70
CA PHE A 435 -30.39 -7.92 29.84
C PHE A 435 -31.41 -8.47 28.84
N GLU A 436 -31.26 -8.08 27.58
CA GLU A 436 -32.09 -8.55 26.47
C GLU A 436 -31.25 -9.46 25.58
N PHE A 437 -31.82 -10.54 25.05
CA PHE A 437 -31.15 -11.40 24.07
C PHE A 437 -32.11 -11.77 22.97
N ALA A 438 -31.59 -11.87 21.75
CA ALA A 438 -32.38 -12.17 20.58
C ALA A 438 -32.83 -13.63 20.54
N LYS A 439 -34.11 -13.84 20.22
CA LYS A 439 -34.76 -15.15 20.07
C LYS A 439 -34.74 -15.64 18.62
N ASP A 440 -34.66 -14.72 17.67
CA ASP A 440 -34.66 -15.01 16.24
C ASP A 440 -33.71 -14.08 15.46
N GLN A 441 -33.65 -14.25 14.14
CA GLN A 441 -32.75 -13.50 13.27
C GLN A 441 -33.16 -12.03 13.10
N GLU A 442 -34.46 -11.72 13.16
CA GLU A 442 -34.95 -10.34 13.05
C GLU A 442 -34.56 -9.55 14.31
N GLU A 443 -34.78 -10.13 15.49
CA GLU A 443 -34.39 -9.54 16.77
C GLU A 443 -32.86 -9.40 16.89
N GLN A 444 -32.07 -10.34 16.33
CA GLN A 444 -30.61 -10.19 16.23
C GLN A 444 -30.22 -8.95 15.42
N SER A 445 -30.84 -8.78 14.25
CA SER A 445 -30.56 -7.63 13.38
C SER A 445 -31.00 -6.32 14.03
N ASP A 446 -32.14 -6.31 14.72
CA ASP A 446 -32.65 -5.13 15.40
C ASP A 446 -31.78 -4.75 16.60
N LEU A 447 -31.41 -5.72 17.44
CA LEU A 447 -30.54 -5.47 18.59
C LEU A 447 -29.15 -4.97 18.18
N TRP A 448 -28.57 -5.54 17.12
CA TRP A 448 -27.25 -5.12 16.63
C TRP A 448 -27.29 -3.82 15.81
N SER A 449 -28.48 -3.35 15.41
CA SER A 449 -28.62 -2.17 14.54
C SER A 449 -28.01 -0.91 15.16
N ALA A 450 -28.19 -0.67 16.46
CA ALA A 450 -27.62 0.47 17.16
C ALA A 450 -26.08 0.51 17.03
N ARG A 451 -25.43 -0.64 17.26
CA ARG A 451 -23.97 -0.76 17.12
C ARG A 451 -23.52 -0.54 15.68
N LYS A 452 -24.25 -1.06 14.71
CA LYS A 452 -23.94 -0.90 13.28
C LYS A 452 -24.08 0.55 12.80
N GLN A 453 -25.01 1.31 13.37
CA GLN A 453 -25.28 2.70 12.99
C GLN A 453 -24.49 3.73 13.80
N ALA A 454 -23.65 3.32 14.76
CA ALA A 454 -22.97 4.23 15.69
C ALA A 454 -22.31 5.43 15.00
N LEU A 455 -21.40 5.20 14.05
CA LEU A 455 -20.71 6.26 13.31
C LEU A 455 -21.69 7.20 12.58
N TRP A 456 -22.62 6.62 11.82
CA TRP A 456 -23.59 7.38 11.02
C TRP A 456 -24.55 8.19 11.88
N SER A 457 -24.96 7.65 13.03
CA SER A 457 -25.85 8.33 13.98
C SER A 457 -25.19 9.56 14.60
N THR A 458 -23.88 9.50 14.90
CA THR A 458 -23.12 10.65 15.38
C THR A 458 -22.90 11.67 14.26
N MET A 459 -22.61 11.20 13.04
CA MET A 459 -22.48 12.07 11.87
C MET A 459 -23.77 12.82 11.53
N ALA A 460 -24.93 12.21 11.77
CA ALA A 460 -26.24 12.83 11.52
C ALA A 460 -26.55 14.01 12.45
N LEU A 461 -25.83 14.13 13.58
CA LEU A 461 -25.98 15.25 14.52
C LEU A 461 -25.09 16.47 14.20
N ARG A 462 -24.48 16.51 13.02
CA ARG A 462 -23.83 17.73 12.55
C ARG A 462 -24.89 18.82 12.40
N ASP A 463 -24.73 19.94 13.11
CA ASP A 463 -25.69 21.04 13.09
C ASP A 463 -25.60 21.83 11.77
N LYS A 464 -24.41 21.84 11.16
CA LYS A 464 -24.10 22.62 9.96
C LYS A 464 -23.22 21.83 9.01
N ASP A 465 -23.30 22.16 7.72
CA ASP A 465 -22.42 21.61 6.68
C ASP A 465 -20.92 21.85 6.96
N GLU A 466 -20.59 22.85 7.79
CA GLU A 466 -19.22 23.17 8.21
C GLU A 466 -18.68 22.28 9.34
N ASP A 467 -19.56 21.53 10.04
CA ASP A 467 -19.13 20.65 11.12
C ASP A 467 -18.45 19.40 10.55
N ARG A 468 -17.34 19.05 11.19
CA ARG A 468 -16.47 17.92 10.85
C ARG A 468 -16.51 16.87 11.93
N VAL A 469 -16.07 15.67 11.58
CA VAL A 469 -15.92 14.54 12.50
C VAL A 469 -14.45 14.21 12.65
N TRP A 470 -14.03 14.07 13.91
CA TRP A 470 -12.74 13.48 14.26
C TRP A 470 -12.98 12.12 14.91
N THR A 471 -12.66 11.06 14.18
CA THR A 471 -12.70 9.69 14.72
C THR A 471 -11.37 9.40 15.40
N THR A 472 -11.38 9.08 16.69
CA THR A 472 -10.17 8.67 17.40
C THR A 472 -10.05 7.15 17.47
N ASP A 473 -8.87 6.66 17.81
CA ASP A 473 -8.55 5.25 17.93
C ASP A 473 -7.35 5.10 18.87
N VAL A 474 -7.52 4.35 19.95
CA VAL A 474 -6.48 3.93 20.89
C VAL A 474 -6.86 2.56 21.47
N ALA A 475 -5.88 1.79 21.90
CA ALA A 475 -6.12 0.58 22.68
C ALA A 475 -5.25 0.56 23.93
N VAL A 476 -5.74 -0.05 25.01
CA VAL A 476 -5.04 -0.17 26.30
C VAL A 476 -5.21 -1.59 26.85
N PRO A 477 -4.33 -2.03 27.78
CA PRO A 477 -4.60 -3.21 28.58
C PRO A 477 -5.98 -3.15 29.23
N PHE A 478 -6.69 -4.28 29.30
CA PHE A 478 -8.08 -4.34 29.77
C PHE A 478 -8.31 -3.70 31.13
N SER A 479 -7.33 -3.80 32.03
CA SER A 479 -7.37 -3.19 33.37
C SER A 479 -7.51 -1.67 33.35
N CYS A 480 -7.09 -1.00 32.27
CA CYS A 480 -7.07 0.45 32.14
C CYS A 480 -8.29 1.01 31.40
N LEU A 481 -9.08 0.16 30.72
CA LEU A 481 -10.24 0.55 29.91
C LEU A 481 -11.25 1.45 30.66
N PRO A 482 -11.72 1.10 31.87
CA PRO A 482 -12.70 1.95 32.58
C PRO A 482 -12.16 3.36 32.82
N GLU A 483 -10.91 3.44 33.28
CA GLU A 483 -10.29 4.71 33.68
C GLU A 483 -10.01 5.61 32.49
N ILE A 484 -9.48 5.08 31.39
CA ILE A 484 -9.18 5.89 30.21
C ILE A 484 -10.45 6.46 29.58
N ILE A 485 -11.53 5.67 29.52
CA ILE A 485 -12.81 6.13 28.96
C ILE A 485 -13.40 7.24 29.85
N GLU A 486 -13.44 7.06 31.17
CA GLU A 486 -13.93 8.09 32.10
C GLU A 486 -13.14 9.40 31.97
N LYS A 487 -11.80 9.33 32.05
CA LYS A 487 -10.94 10.51 31.92
C LYS A 487 -11.09 11.19 30.55
N THR A 488 -11.38 10.44 29.50
CA THR A 488 -11.61 10.97 28.16
C THR A 488 -12.96 11.69 28.08
N LYS A 489 -14.03 11.09 28.61
CA LYS A 489 -15.35 11.74 28.74
C LYS A 489 -15.29 13.03 29.55
N GLU A 490 -14.56 13.02 30.67
CA GLU A 490 -14.36 14.23 31.47
C GLU A 490 -13.65 15.33 30.70
N ASP A 491 -12.60 15.00 29.93
CA ASP A 491 -11.83 15.97 29.17
C ASP A 491 -12.67 16.58 28.02
N ILE A 492 -13.43 15.75 27.31
CA ILE A 492 -14.41 16.18 26.31
C ILE A 492 -15.42 17.16 26.92
N LYS A 493 -16.00 16.81 28.07
CA LYS A 493 -16.97 17.64 28.79
C LYS A 493 -16.36 18.96 29.27
N LYS A 494 -15.16 18.94 29.86
CA LYS A 494 -14.43 20.13 30.33
C LYS A 494 -14.17 21.13 29.20
N ASN A 495 -14.02 20.64 27.96
CA ASN A 495 -13.78 21.47 26.78
C ASN A 495 -15.05 21.79 25.97
N CYS A 496 -16.24 21.46 26.49
CA CYS A 496 -17.53 21.70 25.84
C CYS A 496 -17.58 21.13 24.40
N LEU A 497 -17.02 19.94 24.21
CA LEU A 497 -17.08 19.20 22.94
C LEU A 497 -18.24 18.18 22.98
N THR A 498 -18.88 17.99 21.84
CA THR A 498 -19.86 16.92 21.66
C THR A 498 -19.13 15.72 21.07
N ALA A 499 -19.11 14.62 21.81
CA ALA A 499 -18.51 13.39 21.33
C ALA A 499 -19.25 12.17 21.87
N SER A 500 -19.36 11.18 21.02
CA SER A 500 -19.88 9.85 21.36
C SER A 500 -18.72 8.88 21.53
N ILE A 501 -18.89 7.87 22.39
CA ILE A 501 -17.90 6.81 22.56
C ILE A 501 -18.49 5.48 22.18
N LEU A 502 -17.72 4.74 21.38
CA LEU A 502 -17.92 3.32 21.13
C LEU A 502 -16.62 2.57 21.36
N GLY A 503 -16.67 1.25 21.55
CA GLY A 503 -15.44 0.48 21.63
C GLY A 503 -15.60 -1.01 21.45
N HIS A 504 -14.50 -1.60 20.97
CA HIS A 504 -14.23 -3.02 20.88
C HIS A 504 -13.62 -3.48 22.22
N LEU A 505 -14.45 -3.56 23.27
CA LEU A 505 -13.97 -3.81 24.63
C LEU A 505 -13.35 -5.18 24.81
N GLY A 506 -13.68 -6.13 23.93
CA GLY A 506 -13.03 -7.43 23.87
C GLY A 506 -11.54 -7.35 23.58
N ASP A 507 -11.09 -6.28 22.91
CA ASP A 507 -9.70 -6.11 22.46
C ASP A 507 -8.98 -4.92 23.11
N GLY A 508 -9.60 -4.25 24.09
CA GLY A 508 -8.98 -3.11 24.77
C GLY A 508 -9.07 -1.80 23.98
N ASN A 509 -9.81 -1.78 22.87
CA ASN A 509 -9.85 -0.69 21.91
C ASN A 509 -11.14 0.14 22.02
N PHE A 510 -11.03 1.46 21.94
CA PHE A 510 -12.18 2.36 21.90
C PHE A 510 -11.94 3.62 21.07
N HIS A 511 -13.04 4.22 20.66
CA HIS A 511 -13.10 5.39 19.80
C HIS A 511 -13.95 6.47 20.45
N ALA A 512 -13.51 7.71 20.33
CA ALA A 512 -14.34 8.89 20.50
C ALA A 512 -14.60 9.48 19.12
N ILE A 513 -15.87 9.68 18.77
CA ILE A 513 -16.28 10.38 17.55
C ILE A 513 -16.64 11.79 17.96
N ILE A 514 -15.74 12.74 17.72
CA ILE A 514 -15.85 14.13 18.17
C ILE A 514 -16.37 15.00 17.03
N LEU A 515 -17.47 15.72 17.28
CA LEU A 515 -17.98 16.75 16.38
C LEU A 515 -17.29 18.08 16.67
N TYR A 516 -16.76 18.72 15.63
CA TYR A 516 -16.07 20.01 15.78
C TYR A 516 -16.21 20.88 14.53
N ASN A 517 -16.05 22.18 14.69
CA ASN A 517 -15.85 23.14 13.59
C ASN A 517 -14.48 23.79 13.71
N GLU A 518 -14.11 24.61 12.73
CA GLU A 518 -12.77 25.21 12.66
C GLU A 518 -12.41 26.03 13.91
N ARG A 519 -13.40 26.65 14.58
CA ARG A 519 -13.16 27.40 15.83
C ARG A 519 -12.76 26.50 17.00
N LYS A 520 -13.25 25.26 17.05
CA LYS A 520 -12.94 24.27 18.09
C LYS A 520 -11.87 23.26 17.67
N ARG A 521 -11.30 23.39 16.47
CA ARG A 521 -10.30 22.45 15.94
C ARG A 521 -9.09 22.30 16.84
N ALA A 522 -8.45 23.41 17.23
CA ALA A 522 -7.27 23.38 18.09
C ALA A 522 -7.55 22.74 19.47
N ILE A 523 -8.72 23.03 20.05
CA ILE A 523 -9.16 22.43 21.32
C ILE A 523 -9.39 20.92 21.16
N THR A 524 -10.05 20.52 20.08
CA THR A 524 -10.30 19.11 19.74
C THR A 524 -8.99 18.36 19.59
N GLU A 525 -8.04 18.90 18.83
CA GLU A 525 -6.72 18.32 18.65
C GLU A 525 -5.97 18.14 19.98
N GLN A 526 -6.07 19.09 20.91
CA GLN A 526 -5.47 18.96 22.25
C GLN A 526 -6.13 17.85 23.09
N VAL A 527 -7.46 17.70 23.02
CA VAL A 527 -8.16 16.60 23.70
C VAL A 527 -7.72 15.25 23.13
N VAL A 528 -7.64 15.13 21.80
CA VAL A 528 -7.15 13.91 21.13
C VAL A 528 -5.70 13.60 21.51
N LYS A 529 -4.82 14.61 21.54
CA LYS A 529 -3.43 14.45 21.99
C LYS A 529 -3.35 13.92 23.43
N ARG A 530 -4.13 14.48 24.35
CA ARG A 530 -4.18 14.01 25.74
C ARG A 530 -4.75 12.59 25.86
N MET A 531 -5.74 12.24 25.04
CA MET A 531 -6.29 10.87 24.97
C MET A 531 -5.22 9.87 24.51
N VAL A 532 -4.51 10.17 23.40
CA VAL A 532 -3.43 9.31 22.88
C VAL A 532 -2.30 9.18 23.88
N LYS A 533 -1.84 10.30 24.46
CA LYS A 533 -0.79 10.29 25.50
C LYS A 533 -1.17 9.40 26.67
N ARG A 534 -2.39 9.56 27.19
CA ARG A 534 -2.90 8.75 28.30
C ARG A 534 -2.95 7.26 27.97
N ALA A 535 -3.32 6.90 26.74
CA ALA A 535 -3.29 5.51 26.30
C ALA A 535 -1.87 4.94 26.36
N ILE A 536 -0.88 5.66 25.81
CA ILE A 536 0.52 5.24 25.80
C ILE A 536 1.09 5.15 27.24
N GLU A 537 0.80 6.14 28.09
CA GLU A 537 1.21 6.12 29.51
C GLU A 537 0.59 4.96 30.31
N MET A 538 -0.52 4.39 29.81
CA MET A 538 -1.18 3.20 30.35
C MET A 538 -0.71 1.89 29.68
N GLU A 539 0.48 1.88 29.07
CA GLU A 539 1.03 0.74 28.32
C GLU A 539 0.18 0.32 27.09
N GLY A 540 -0.66 1.23 26.61
CA GLY A 540 -1.45 1.08 25.40
C GLY A 540 -0.75 1.59 24.14
N THR A 541 -1.55 1.85 23.11
CA THR A 541 -1.09 2.27 21.78
C THR A 541 -1.87 3.48 21.25
N SER A 542 -1.20 4.29 20.44
CA SER A 542 -1.75 5.45 19.74
C SER A 542 -2.75 5.12 18.64
N THR A 543 -2.82 3.86 18.21
CA THR A 543 -3.79 3.34 17.24
C THR A 543 -4.04 1.86 17.51
N GLY A 544 -5.31 1.49 17.73
CA GLY A 544 -5.70 0.10 17.88
C GLY A 544 -5.85 -0.59 16.52
N GLU A 545 -6.46 0.08 15.55
CA GLU A 545 -6.85 -0.56 14.28
C GLU A 545 -6.79 0.29 13.02
N HIS A 546 -6.74 1.63 13.13
CA HIS A 546 -6.78 2.50 11.96
C HIS A 546 -5.46 2.55 11.19
N GLY A 547 -4.34 2.27 11.85
CA GLY A 547 -2.99 2.43 11.31
C GLY A 547 -2.37 3.77 11.72
N VAL A 548 -1.16 4.02 11.22
CA VAL A 548 -0.36 5.17 11.59
C VAL A 548 -0.58 6.34 10.64
N GLY A 549 -0.53 6.06 9.34
CA GLY A 549 -0.66 7.04 8.27
C GLY A 549 0.24 8.26 8.46
N ILE A 550 -0.33 9.44 8.22
CA ILE A 550 0.24 10.74 8.59
C ILE A 550 -0.24 11.14 9.97
N GLY A 551 -1.51 10.88 10.28
CA GLY A 551 -2.21 11.37 11.47
C GLY A 551 -1.59 10.92 12.79
N LYS A 552 -0.97 9.74 12.84
CA LYS A 552 -0.37 9.18 14.05
C LYS A 552 1.14 8.99 14.01
N ARG A 553 1.78 9.23 12.86
CA ARG A 553 3.23 9.01 12.63
C ARG A 553 4.12 9.55 13.75
N ASP A 554 3.79 10.75 14.22
CA ASP A 554 4.64 11.47 15.18
C ASP A 554 4.43 11.01 16.64
N TYR A 555 3.40 10.20 16.92
CA TYR A 555 3.24 9.52 18.23
C TYR A 555 4.19 8.34 18.40
N LEU A 556 4.70 7.74 17.32
CA LEU A 556 5.52 6.52 17.39
C LEU A 556 6.81 6.70 18.20
N ASN A 557 7.44 7.88 18.15
CA ASN A 557 8.64 8.15 18.96
C ASN A 557 8.32 8.13 20.46
N TYR A 558 7.14 8.60 20.85
CA TYR A 558 6.71 8.60 22.25
C TYR A 558 6.25 7.20 22.69
N GLU A 559 5.60 6.44 21.80
CA GLU A 559 5.14 5.08 22.08
C GLU A 559 6.26 4.03 22.11
N LEU A 560 7.15 4.05 21.11
CA LEU A 560 8.12 2.97 20.86
C LEU A 560 9.59 3.38 21.08
N GLY A 561 9.85 4.68 21.24
CA GLY A 561 11.19 5.24 21.33
C GLY A 561 11.86 5.50 19.98
N GLU A 562 12.74 6.50 19.95
CA GLU A 562 13.43 6.96 18.74
C GLU A 562 14.22 5.84 18.05
N THR A 563 14.95 5.01 18.80
CA THR A 563 15.76 3.92 18.24
C THR A 563 14.92 2.85 17.53
N THR A 564 13.69 2.59 18.00
CA THR A 564 12.75 1.69 17.35
C THR A 564 12.24 2.28 16.04
N VAL A 565 11.88 3.56 16.04
CA VAL A 565 11.48 4.28 14.83
C VAL A 565 12.64 4.37 13.83
N ASP A 566 13.88 4.49 14.31
CA ASP A 566 15.08 4.44 13.47
C ASP A 566 15.30 3.07 12.80
N ALA A 567 14.90 1.98 13.46
CA ALA A 567 14.91 0.65 12.87
C ALA A 567 13.83 0.51 11.79
N MET A 568 12.61 1.01 12.03
CA MET A 568 11.56 1.08 11.00
C MET A 568 12.01 1.90 9.79
N ARG A 569 12.73 3.00 10.04
CA ARG A 569 13.32 3.82 8.97
C ARG A 569 14.37 3.08 8.17
N LYS A 570 15.23 2.29 8.81
CA LYS A 570 16.20 1.41 8.13
C LYS A 570 15.47 0.42 7.22
N LEU A 571 14.37 -0.16 7.70
CA LEU A 571 13.53 -1.09 6.92
C LEU A 571 12.92 -0.41 5.69
N LYS A 572 12.34 0.78 5.87
CA LYS A 572 11.81 1.61 4.77
C LYS A 572 12.87 1.86 3.70
N LEU A 573 14.08 2.28 4.10
CA LEU A 573 15.17 2.55 3.17
C LEU A 573 15.76 1.28 2.52
N ALA A 574 15.55 0.11 3.11
CA ALA A 574 15.97 -1.16 2.53
C ALA A 574 15.04 -1.62 1.39
N PHE A 575 13.73 -1.43 1.54
CA PHE A 575 12.74 -1.80 0.52
C PHE A 575 12.42 -0.69 -0.48
N ASP A 576 12.60 0.57 -0.09
CA ASP A 576 12.34 1.75 -0.90
C ASP A 576 13.45 2.80 -0.69
N PRO A 577 14.64 2.59 -1.28
CA PRO A 577 15.79 3.48 -1.10
C PRO A 577 15.60 4.87 -1.70
N LEU A 578 14.67 5.02 -2.65
CA LEU A 578 14.32 6.31 -3.26
C LEU A 578 13.16 7.02 -2.55
N CYS A 579 12.55 6.35 -1.57
CA CYS A 579 11.41 6.85 -0.81
C CYS A 579 10.26 7.29 -1.73
N ILE A 580 9.96 6.53 -2.78
CA ILE A 580 8.87 6.84 -3.72
C ILE A 580 7.52 6.23 -3.31
N LEU A 581 7.53 5.17 -2.50
CA LEU A 581 6.31 4.48 -2.07
C LEU A 581 5.66 5.19 -0.87
N ASN A 582 4.44 5.65 -1.07
CA ASN A 582 3.54 6.27 -0.11
C ASN A 582 4.23 7.22 0.88
N CYS A 583 4.83 8.28 0.32
CA CYS A 583 5.70 9.22 1.02
C CYS A 583 5.10 9.79 2.31
N ASP A 584 5.99 10.13 3.24
CA ASP A 584 5.69 10.85 4.49
C ASP A 584 4.77 10.11 5.48
N LYS A 585 4.50 8.82 5.28
CA LYS A 585 3.63 8.04 6.18
C LYS A 585 4.43 7.04 6.99
N VAL A 586 3.89 6.64 8.14
CA VAL A 586 4.44 5.69 9.12
C VAL A 586 5.75 6.13 9.76
N VAL A 587 6.76 6.53 8.99
CA VAL A 587 8.04 7.06 9.49
C VAL A 587 8.44 8.31 8.71
N ARG A 588 9.04 9.28 9.42
CA ARG A 588 9.66 10.45 8.78
C ARG A 588 10.97 10.07 8.09
N ILE A 589 11.20 10.52 6.87
CA ILE A 589 12.53 10.50 6.23
C ILE A 589 13.23 11.86 6.37
N GLU A 590 12.47 12.93 6.61
CA GLU A 590 12.99 14.29 6.75
C GLU A 590 12.71 14.82 8.16
N LYS A 591 13.63 15.65 8.67
CA LYS A 591 13.42 16.33 9.94
C LYS A 591 12.14 17.18 9.87
N PRO A 592 11.31 17.15 10.91
CA PRO A 592 10.13 18.00 10.98
C PRO A 592 10.54 19.48 10.92
N LYS A 593 9.71 20.30 10.29
CA LYS A 593 9.86 21.76 10.32
C LYS A 593 9.54 22.28 11.73
N PRO A 594 10.09 23.45 12.14
CA PRO A 594 9.71 24.07 13.40
C PRO A 594 8.18 24.23 13.50
N GLY A 595 7.59 23.73 14.60
CA GLY A 595 6.15 23.76 14.83
C GLY A 595 5.33 22.67 14.13
N GLU A 596 5.95 21.79 13.34
CA GLU A 596 5.24 20.69 12.66
C GLU A 596 4.89 19.55 13.61
N ILE A 597 5.74 19.30 14.62
CA ILE A 597 5.44 18.40 15.73
C ILE A 597 5.03 19.26 16.92
N THR A 598 3.86 18.97 17.47
CA THR A 598 3.50 19.45 18.79
C THR A 598 4.06 18.48 19.83
N GLU A 599 4.77 18.98 20.83
CA GLU A 599 5.21 18.14 21.95
C GLU A 599 4.01 17.47 22.63
N LEU A 600 4.22 16.21 23.05
CA LEU A 600 3.22 15.33 23.64
C LEU A 600 3.02 15.57 25.14
#